data_AF-A0A3A9KS31-F1
#
_entry.id   AF-A0A3A9KS31-F1
#
_cell.length_a   1.000
_cell.length_b   1.000
_cell.length_c   1.000
_cell.angle_alpha   90.00
_cell.angle_beta   90.00
_cell.angle_gamma   90.00
#
_symmetry.space_group_name_H-M   'P 1'
#
loop_
_entity.id
_entity.type
_entity.pdbx_description
1 polymer ?
#
loop_
_entity_poly.entity_id
_entity_poly.type
_entity_poly.pdbx_seq_one_letter_code
_entity_poly.pdbx_strand_id
1 'polypeptide(L)'
;MSNDLINHPAHYTSCPSGIECIEITELLPFCLGNCYKYLHRAGLKGDELTDLKKAVFYARRAYLNDEKLTETAQSLIFKVARHQADEKRKILSCFAAAHIKKFYLFLQEHVSKYEQKRNTNMDNRST
;
A
#
# COMPACT_ATOMS: atom_id res chain seq x y z
N MET A 1 -27.23 -5.33 9.97
CA MET A 1 -26.07 -4.43 10.14
C MET A 1 -25.88 -3.68 8.84
N SER A 2 -26.19 -2.38 8.85
CA SER A 2 -26.14 -1.49 7.69
C SER A 2 -24.70 -1.32 7.22
N ASN A 3 -24.42 -1.77 6.01
CA ASN A 3 -23.14 -1.60 5.33
C ASN A 3 -23.04 -0.12 4.92
N ASP A 4 -22.57 0.74 5.81
CA ASP A 4 -22.40 2.17 5.50
C ASP A 4 -21.23 2.34 4.53
N LEU A 5 -21.56 2.36 3.25
CA LEU A 5 -20.60 2.49 2.16
C LEU A 5 -19.84 3.83 2.15
N ILE A 6 -20.32 4.82 2.91
CA ILE A 6 -19.78 6.18 2.92
C ILE A 6 -18.85 6.35 4.11
N ASN A 7 -19.33 6.08 5.33
CA ASN A 7 -18.56 6.31 6.55
C ASN A 7 -17.67 5.12 6.92
N HIS A 8 -18.03 3.90 6.52
CA HIS A 8 -17.32 2.67 6.88
C HIS A 8 -17.25 1.67 5.71
N PRO A 9 -16.59 2.02 4.58
CA PRO A 9 -16.57 1.13 3.42
C PRO A 9 -15.91 -0.20 3.79
N ALA A 10 -16.57 -1.33 3.52
CA ALA A 10 -16.15 -2.67 3.96
C ALA A 10 -14.70 -3.06 3.61
N HIS A 11 -14.09 -2.43 2.60
CA HIS A 11 -12.72 -2.67 2.15
C HIS A 11 -11.67 -1.81 2.88
N TYR A 12 -12.09 -0.97 3.83
CA TYR A 12 -11.24 -0.20 4.74
C TYR A 12 -11.45 -0.58 6.21
N THR A 13 -12.60 -1.16 6.57
CA THR A 13 -12.91 -1.68 7.92
C THR A 13 -12.54 -3.15 8.14
N SER A 14 -12.11 -3.87 7.09
CA SER A 14 -11.81 -5.31 7.17
C SER A 14 -10.41 -5.66 7.65
N CYS A 15 -9.56 -4.68 8.02
CA CYS A 15 -8.25 -5.01 8.57
C CYS A 15 -8.41 -5.47 10.03
N PRO A 16 -7.87 -6.65 10.42
CA PRO A 16 -7.94 -7.10 11.82
C PRO A 16 -7.28 -6.16 12.84
N SER A 17 -6.56 -5.14 12.37
CA SER A 17 -6.04 -4.05 13.22
C SER A 17 -7.11 -3.11 13.75
N GLY A 18 -8.28 -3.05 13.12
CA GLY A 18 -9.34 -2.07 13.41
C GLY A 18 -9.05 -0.64 12.93
N ILE A 19 -7.91 -0.40 12.26
CA ILE A 19 -7.51 0.91 11.77
C ILE A 19 -7.95 1.06 10.32
N GLU A 20 -8.76 2.08 10.04
CA GLU A 20 -9.22 2.43 8.71
C GLU A 20 -8.11 3.10 7.90
N CYS A 21 -8.20 3.01 6.57
CA CYS A 21 -7.23 3.68 5.70
C CYS A 21 -7.24 5.20 5.89
N ILE A 22 -8.41 5.80 6.14
CA ILE A 22 -8.56 7.25 6.24
C ILE A 22 -7.77 7.81 7.43
N GLU A 23 -7.84 7.14 8.60
CA GLU A 23 -7.12 7.50 9.84
C GLU A 23 -5.60 7.61 9.65
N ILE A 24 -5.04 6.88 8.68
CA ILE A 24 -3.62 6.99 8.33
C ILE A 24 -3.40 8.03 7.24
N THR A 25 -4.23 8.04 6.19
CA THR A 25 -4.00 8.95 5.05
C THR A 25 -4.19 10.42 5.39
N GLU A 26 -5.03 10.75 6.37
CA GLU A 26 -5.21 12.14 6.84
C GLU A 26 -3.98 12.69 7.57
N LEU A 27 -3.12 11.80 8.11
CA LEU A 27 -1.87 12.16 8.78
C LEU A 27 -0.69 12.29 7.82
N LEU A 28 -0.92 12.09 6.52
CA LEU A 28 0.12 12.03 5.50
C LEU A 28 -0.03 13.17 4.48
N PRO A 29 1.09 13.71 3.98
CA PRO A 29 1.09 14.56 2.80
C PRO A 29 0.44 13.88 1.60
N PHE A 30 -0.03 14.67 0.62
CA PHE A 30 -0.88 14.18 -0.46
C PHE A 30 -0.32 12.95 -1.21
N CYS A 31 0.97 12.94 -1.58
CA CYS A 31 1.51 11.81 -2.32
C CYS A 31 1.72 10.59 -1.41
N LEU A 32 2.22 10.76 -0.18
CA LEU A 32 2.32 9.68 0.80
C LEU A 32 0.96 9.06 1.16
N GLY A 33 -0.06 9.89 1.39
CA GLY A 33 -1.42 9.42 1.66
C GLY A 33 -1.98 8.60 0.52
N ASN A 34 -1.81 9.08 -0.73
CA ASN A 34 -2.20 8.28 -1.90
C ASN A 34 -1.38 7.01 -2.05
N CYS A 35 -0.06 7.06 -1.81
CA CYS A 35 0.81 5.89 -1.84
C CYS A 35 0.29 4.81 -0.87
N TYR A 36 0.10 5.16 0.40
CA TYR A 36 -0.45 4.27 1.41
C TYR A 36 -1.82 3.73 1.02
N LYS A 37 -2.74 4.59 0.54
CA LYS A 37 -4.07 4.17 0.07
C LYS A 37 -4.02 3.03 -0.94
N TYR A 38 -3.12 3.11 -1.91
CA TYR A 38 -2.99 2.05 -2.92
C TYR A 38 -2.31 0.79 -2.37
N LEU A 39 -1.32 0.92 -1.47
CA LEU A 39 -0.76 -0.24 -0.75
C LEU A 39 -1.81 -0.94 0.11
N HIS A 40 -2.62 -0.16 0.82
CA HIS A 40 -3.70 -0.66 1.66
C HIS A 40 -4.77 -1.36 0.81
N ARG A 41 -5.16 -0.78 -0.33
CA ARG A 41 -6.21 -1.31 -1.20
C ARG A 41 -5.78 -2.47 -2.11
N ALA A 42 -4.48 -2.62 -2.38
CA ALA A 42 -3.96 -3.70 -3.22
C ALA A 42 -4.46 -5.08 -2.73
N GLY A 43 -5.07 -5.84 -3.64
CA GLY A 43 -5.67 -7.15 -3.40
C GLY A 43 -7.07 -7.14 -2.77
N LEU A 44 -7.60 -5.97 -2.36
CA LEU A 44 -8.94 -5.84 -1.77
C LEU A 44 -10.00 -5.41 -2.78
N LYS A 45 -9.59 -4.66 -3.82
CA LYS A 45 -10.51 -4.16 -4.84
C LYS A 45 -9.83 -4.07 -6.21
N GLY A 46 -10.37 -4.78 -7.18
CA GLY A 46 -9.86 -4.78 -8.55
C GLY A 46 -8.50 -5.47 -8.66
N ASP A 47 -7.70 -5.04 -9.63
CA ASP A 47 -6.41 -5.65 -9.94
C ASP A 47 -5.29 -5.17 -9.00
N GLU A 48 -4.65 -6.11 -8.31
CA GLU A 48 -3.58 -5.85 -7.34
C GLU A 48 -2.37 -5.13 -7.98
N LEU A 49 -1.92 -5.61 -9.16
CA LEU A 49 -0.79 -5.01 -9.86
C LEU A 49 -1.05 -3.54 -10.22
N THR A 50 -2.27 -3.23 -10.65
CA THR A 50 -2.67 -1.86 -10.97
C THR A 50 -2.54 -0.94 -9.75
N ASP A 51 -2.95 -1.39 -8.57
CA ASP A 51 -2.81 -0.60 -7.35
C ASP A 51 -1.35 -0.47 -6.92
N LEU A 52 -0.55 -1.54 -7.01
CA LEU A 52 0.88 -1.46 -6.72
C LEU A 52 1.62 -0.49 -7.66
N LYS A 53 1.28 -0.47 -8.95
CA LYS A 53 1.82 0.50 -9.92
C LYS A 53 1.45 1.94 -9.55
N LYS A 54 0.21 2.17 -9.09
CA LYS A 54 -0.21 3.49 -8.58
C LYS A 54 0.56 3.86 -7.30
N ALA A 55 0.80 2.92 -6.40
CA ALA A 55 1.61 3.15 -5.21
C ALA A 55 3.04 3.57 -5.58
N VAL A 56 3.68 2.92 -6.57
CA VAL A 56 5.00 3.32 -7.11
C VAL A 56 4.95 4.74 -7.69
N PHE A 57 3.92 5.07 -8.47
CA PHE A 57 3.74 6.41 -9.04
C PHE A 57 3.73 7.49 -7.94
N TYR A 58 2.97 7.28 -6.87
CA TYR A 58 2.91 8.24 -5.77
C TYR A 58 4.15 8.24 -4.88
N ALA A 59 4.80 7.08 -4.65
CA ALA A 59 6.06 7.00 -3.92
C ALA A 59 7.16 7.83 -4.59
N ARG A 60 7.25 7.78 -5.93
CA ARG A 60 8.19 8.60 -6.69
C ARG A 60 7.94 10.10 -6.48
N ARG A 61 6.67 10.52 -6.50
CA ARG A 61 6.30 11.93 -6.31
C ARG A 61 6.58 12.40 -4.88
N ALA A 62 6.22 11.58 -3.88
CA ALA A 62 6.55 11.84 -2.49
C ALA A 62 8.07 12.02 -2.29
N TYR A 63 8.88 11.19 -2.95
CA TYR A 63 10.34 11.37 -2.95
C TYR A 63 10.76 12.70 -3.59
N LEU A 64 10.26 13.03 -4.78
CA LEU A 64 10.61 14.28 -5.46
C LEU A 64 10.17 15.53 -4.69
N ASN A 65 9.11 15.42 -3.89
CA ASN A 65 8.58 16.49 -3.05
C ASN A 65 9.21 16.57 -1.65
N ASP A 66 10.15 15.68 -1.30
CA ASP A 66 10.68 15.51 0.06
C ASP A 66 9.58 15.32 1.14
N GLU A 67 8.50 14.60 0.80
CA GLU A 67 7.43 14.30 1.76
C GLU A 67 7.91 13.33 2.83
N LYS A 68 7.48 13.55 4.07
CA LYS A 68 7.88 12.78 5.26
C LYS A 68 6.67 12.23 5.99
N LEU A 69 6.82 11.02 6.52
CA LEU A 69 5.81 10.40 7.37
C LEU A 69 5.92 10.99 8.78
N THR A 70 4.78 11.26 9.40
CA THR A 70 4.72 11.59 10.83
C THR A 70 4.96 10.34 11.68
N GLU A 71 5.48 10.50 12.91
CA GLU A 71 5.70 9.39 13.84
C GLU A 71 4.40 8.63 14.15
N THR A 72 3.30 9.36 14.28
CA THR A 72 1.96 8.80 14.47
C THR A 72 1.57 7.89 13.30
N ALA A 73 1.73 8.37 12.07
CA ALA A 73 1.41 7.57 10.88
C ALA A 73 2.29 6.30 10.81
N GLN A 74 3.59 6.41 11.09
CA GLN A 74 4.49 5.26 11.12
C GLN A 74 4.01 4.18 12.11
N SER A 75 3.66 4.58 13.33
CA SER A 75 3.14 3.68 14.38
C SER A 75 1.85 2.96 13.95
N LEU A 76 0.90 3.70 13.37
CA LEU A 76 -0.35 3.13 12.86
C LEU A 76 -0.10 2.17 11.70
N ILE A 77 0.77 2.52 10.75
CA ILE A 77 1.13 1.64 9.62
C ILE A 77 1.77 0.34 10.13
N PHE A 78 2.65 0.39 11.13
CA PHE A 78 3.20 -0.82 11.74
C PHE A 78 2.11 -1.67 12.39
N LYS A 79 1.16 -1.06 13.12
CA LYS A 79 0.03 -1.80 13.69
C LYS A 79 -0.74 -2.52 12.59
N VAL A 80 -1.08 -1.84 11.50
CA VAL A 80 -1.75 -2.44 10.33
C VAL A 80 -0.91 -3.57 9.74
N ALA A 81 0.39 -3.38 9.52
CA ALA A 81 1.28 -4.34 8.89
C ALA A 81 1.30 -5.70 9.62
N ARG A 82 1.24 -5.72 10.95
CA ARG A 82 1.24 -6.97 11.75
C ARG A 82 0.04 -7.89 11.47
N HIS A 83 -1.06 -7.34 10.95
CA HIS A 83 -2.29 -8.08 10.64
C HIS A 83 -2.43 -8.41 9.14
N GLN A 84 -1.37 -8.23 8.35
CA GLN A 84 -1.36 -8.50 6.91
C GLN A 84 -0.52 -9.75 6.58
N ALA A 85 -0.80 -10.36 5.44
CA ALA A 85 0.01 -11.46 4.90
C ALA A 85 1.47 -11.03 4.67
N ASP A 86 2.39 -11.99 4.63
CA ASP A 86 3.84 -11.77 4.68
C ASP A 86 4.36 -10.71 3.70
N GLU A 87 3.95 -10.77 2.43
CA GLU A 87 4.39 -9.81 1.41
C GLU A 87 3.87 -8.40 1.70
N LYS A 88 2.57 -8.25 1.96
CA LYS A 88 1.96 -6.95 2.25
C LYS A 88 2.49 -6.36 3.56
N ARG A 89 2.70 -7.19 4.58
CA ARG A 89 3.35 -6.83 5.84
C ARG A 89 4.76 -6.30 5.60
N LYS A 90 5.57 -6.97 4.77
CA LYS A 90 6.93 -6.51 4.43
C LYS A 90 6.92 -5.15 3.74
N ILE A 91 6.02 -4.96 2.78
CA ILE A 91 5.89 -3.69 2.06
C ILE A 91 5.49 -2.55 3.00
N LEU A 92 4.47 -2.76 3.84
CA LEU A 92 3.99 -1.74 4.79
C LEU A 92 5.03 -1.42 5.86
N SER A 93 5.72 -2.43 6.40
CA SER A 93 6.83 -2.21 7.34
C SER A 93 7.98 -1.43 6.70
N CYS A 94 8.30 -1.70 5.43
CA CYS A 94 9.29 -0.92 4.69
C CYS A 94 8.84 0.53 4.47
N PHE A 95 7.56 0.74 4.12
CA PHE A 95 6.98 2.08 3.97
C PHE A 95 7.06 2.90 5.26
N ALA A 96 6.81 2.28 6.42
CA ALA A 96 6.87 2.95 7.71
C ALA A 96 8.30 3.22 8.19
N ALA A 97 9.26 2.33 7.91
CA ALA A 97 10.61 2.39 8.47
C ALA A 97 11.63 3.14 7.60
N ALA A 98 11.46 3.12 6.27
CA ALA A 98 12.50 3.53 5.35
C ALA A 98 12.37 5.00 4.94
N HIS A 99 13.51 5.63 4.65
CA HIS A 99 13.54 6.91 3.92
C HIS A 99 12.80 6.76 2.58
N ILE A 100 12.01 7.76 2.19
CA ILE A 100 11.09 7.67 1.03
C ILE A 100 11.77 7.23 -0.26
N LYS A 101 13.01 7.70 -0.52
CA LYS A 101 13.83 7.25 -1.66
C LYS A 101 14.10 5.73 -1.65
N LYS A 102 14.47 5.19 -0.48
CA LYS A 102 14.75 3.75 -0.33
C LYS A 102 13.48 2.94 -0.51
N PHE A 103 12.37 3.40 0.08
CA PHE A 103 11.07 2.76 -0.10
C PHE A 103 10.63 2.73 -1.58
N TYR A 104 10.74 3.86 -2.28
CA TYR A 104 10.40 3.94 -3.70
C TYR A 104 11.16 2.92 -4.55
N LEU A 105 12.49 2.83 -4.38
CA LEU A 105 13.32 1.89 -5.13
C LEU A 105 12.94 0.43 -4.81
N PHE A 106 12.75 0.12 -3.52
CA PHE A 106 12.29 -1.18 -3.07
C PHE A 106 10.94 -1.57 -3.71
N LEU A 107 9.96 -0.67 -3.67
CA LEU A 107 8.63 -0.93 -4.20
C LEU A 107 8.67 -1.08 -5.73
N GLN A 108 9.44 -0.25 -6.42
CA GLN A 108 9.61 -0.33 -7.88
C GLN A 108 10.17 -1.69 -8.31
N GLU A 109 11.20 -2.17 -7.61
CA GLU A 109 11.78 -3.49 -7.86
C GLU A 109 10.79 -4.61 -7.57
N HIS A 110 10.08 -4.54 -6.44
CA HIS A 110 9.05 -5.51 -6.05
C HIS A 110 7.96 -5.62 -7.13
N VAL A 111 7.43 -4.49 -7.60
CA VAL A 111 6.37 -4.46 -8.62
C VAL A 111 6.85 -5.03 -9.95
N SER A 112 8.07 -4.70 -10.36
CA SER A 112 8.67 -5.25 -11.58
C SER A 112 8.75 -6.79 -11.54
N LYS A 113 9.20 -7.36 -10.40
CA LYS A 113 9.27 -8.82 -10.20
C LYS A 113 7.90 -9.47 -10.17
N TYR A 114 6.93 -8.83 -9.51
CA TYR A 114 5.55 -9.32 -9.46
C TYR A 114 4.93 -9.38 -10.85
N GLU A 115 5.12 -8.33 -11.66
CA GLU A 115 4.62 -8.28 -13.05
C GLU A 115 5.26 -9.36 -13.93
N GLN A 116 6.59 -9.53 -13.87
CA GLN A 116 7.28 -10.59 -14.60
C GLN A 116 6.76 -11.98 -14.24
N LYS A 117 6.62 -12.28 -12.94
CA LYS A 117 6.08 -13.56 -12.45
C LYS A 117 4.64 -13.79 -12.91
N ARG A 118 3.82 -12.73 -12.98
CA ARG A 118 2.45 -12.83 -13.45
C ARG A 118 2.39 -13.16 -14.95
N ASN A 119 3.24 -12.54 -15.76
CA ASN A 119 3.29 -12.77 -17.20
C ASN A 119 3.78 -14.19 -17.53
N THR A 120 4.86 -14.66 -16.90
CA THR A 120 5.36 -16.03 -17.12
C THR A 120 4.34 -17.10 -16.72
N ASN A 121 3.53 -16.84 -15.68
CA ASN A 121 2.45 -17.75 -15.29
C ASN A 121 1.25 -17.74 -16.27
N MET A 122 1.04 -16.66 -17.03
CA MET A 122 0.02 -16.63 -18.09
C MET A 122 0.49 -17.39 -19.33
N ASP A 123 1.76 -17.24 -19.70
CA ASP A 123 2.36 -17.94 -20.84
C ASP A 123 2.30 -19.46 -20.62
N ASN A 124 2.65 -19.95 -19.43
CA ASN A 124 2.60 -21.37 -19.06
C ASN A 124 1.18 -21.96 -18.93
N ARG A 125 0.12 -21.14 -18.89
CA ARG A 125 -1.28 -21.60 -18.89
C ARG A 125 -1.91 -21.63 -20.29
N SER A 126 -1.22 -21.04 -21.26
CA SER A 126 -1.66 -20.94 -22.66
C SER A 126 -1.02 -22.01 -23.56
N THR A 127 -0.21 -22.90 -22.98
CA THR A 127 0.42 -24.08 -23.59
C THR A 127 -0.09 -25.36 -22.95
#